data_AF-A0A1Q7RCB2-F1
#
_entry.id   AF-A0A1Q7RCB2-F1
#
_cell.length_a   1.000
_cell.length_b   1.000
_cell.length_c   1.000
_cell.angle_alpha   90.00
_cell.angle_beta   90.00
_cell.angle_gamma   90.00
#
_symmetry.space_group_name_H-M   'P 1'
#
loop_
_entity.id
_entity.type
_entity.pdbx_description
1 polymer ?
#
loop_
_entity_poly.entity_id
_entity_poly.type
_entity_poly.pdbx_seq_one_letter_code
_entity_poly.pdbx_strand_id
1 'polypeptide(L)' 'MTIATNDGKSHSTRVDVPKGDPRDPMTEEEIAVKFIALGADVIGKEQCKKLQRFIMSMETAKKLDPLFELTTAHG' A
#
# COMPACT_ATOMS: atom_id res chain seq x y z
N MET A 1 12.98 -11.20 -16.78
CA MET A 1 14.17 -10.33 -16.80
C MET A 1 15.41 -11.20 -16.89
N THR A 2 16.34 -10.83 -17.75
CA THR A 2 17.64 -11.48 -17.87
C THR A 2 18.72 -10.45 -17.56
N ILE A 3 19.68 -10.80 -16.71
CA ILE A 3 20.81 -9.97 -16.31
C ILE A 3 22.09 -10.66 -16.78
N ALA A 4 22.90 -9.95 -17.57
CA ALA A 4 24.23 -10.38 -17.96
C ALA A 4 25.27 -9.73 -17.04
N THR A 5 26.25 -10.51 -16.58
CA THR A 5 27.35 -10.05 -15.73
C THR A 5 28.61 -9.84 -16.56
N ASN A 6 29.52 -8.97 -16.09
CA ASN A 6 30.75 -8.65 -16.80
C ASN A 6 31.73 -9.83 -16.92
N ASP A 7 31.55 -10.90 -16.13
CA ASP A 7 32.29 -12.17 -16.25
C ASP A 7 31.64 -13.15 -17.25
N GLY A 8 30.66 -12.68 -18.05
CA GLY A 8 30.05 -13.43 -19.14
C GLY A 8 28.90 -14.35 -18.73
N LYS A 9 28.53 -14.41 -17.45
CA LYS A 9 27.38 -15.20 -16.99
C LYS A 9 26.07 -14.46 -17.26
N SER A 10 24.98 -15.23 -17.30
CA SER A 10 23.63 -14.70 -17.46
C SER A 10 22.67 -15.40 -16.51
N HIS A 11 21.84 -14.62 -15.84
CA HIS A 11 20.80 -15.09 -14.94
C HIS A 11 19.44 -14.61 -15.45
N SER A 12 18.46 -15.51 -15.57
CA SER A 12 17.11 -15.17 -16.00
C SER A 12 16.08 -15.56 -14.97
N THR A 13 15.07 -14.71 -14.79
CA THR A 13 13.92 -14.94 -13.92
C THR A 13 12.67 -14.41 -14.59
N ARG A 14 11.55 -15.11 -14.45
CA ARG A 14 10.24 -14.70 -14.92
C ARG A 14 9.25 -14.79 -13.77
N VAL A 15 8.40 -13.78 -13.63
CA VAL A 15 7.34 -13.72 -12.61
C VAL A 15 6.01 -13.72 -13.36
N ASP A 16 5.26 -14.81 -13.27
CA ASP A 16 3.97 -14.97 -13.96
C ASP A 16 2.76 -14.55 -13.11
N VAL A 17 2.92 -14.54 -11.78
CA VAL A 17 1.92 -14.08 -10.81
C VAL A 17 2.62 -13.11 -9.87
N PRO A 18 2.55 -11.79 -10.13
CA PRO A 18 3.16 -10.80 -9.25
C PRO A 18 2.30 -10.59 -7.99
N LYS A 19 2.92 -10.13 -6.90
CA LYS A 19 2.19 -9.80 -5.67
C LYS A 19 1.13 -8.74 -5.92
N GLY A 20 -0.10 -8.99 -5.47
CA GLY A 20 -1.28 -8.18 -5.76
C GLY A 20 -2.07 -8.60 -6.99
N ASP A 21 -1.60 -9.57 -7.79
CA ASP A 21 -2.45 -10.32 -8.72
C ASP A 21 -3.59 -10.97 -7.93
N PRO A 22 -4.82 -11.09 -8.46
CA PRO A 22 -5.91 -11.77 -7.76
C PRO A 22 -5.58 -13.20 -7.30
N ARG A 23 -4.62 -13.87 -7.96
CA ARG A 23 -4.13 -15.21 -7.60
C ARG A 23 -3.06 -15.19 -6.49
N ASP A 24 -2.44 -14.04 -6.22
CA ASP A 24 -1.53 -13.79 -5.09
C ASP A 24 -1.85 -12.42 -4.45
N PRO A 25 -3.00 -12.30 -3.78
CA PRO A 25 -3.43 -11.03 -3.20
C PRO A 25 -2.45 -10.56 -2.12
N MET A 26 -2.36 -9.24 -1.92
CA MET A 26 -1.64 -8.69 -0.78
C MET A 26 -2.37 -8.98 0.53
N THR A 27 -1.63 -9.21 1.60
CA THR A 27 -2.20 -9.24 2.96
C THR A 27 -2.61 -7.84 3.40
N GLU A 28 -3.43 -7.76 4.45
CA GLU A 28 -3.83 -6.47 5.01
C GLU A 28 -2.62 -5.65 5.50
N GLU A 29 -1.59 -6.30 6.04
CA GLU A 29 -0.35 -5.66 6.48
C GLU A 29 0.44 -5.09 5.30
N GLU A 30 0.54 -5.82 4.19
CA GLU A 30 1.21 -5.34 2.97
C GLU A 30 0.46 -4.13 2.38
N ILE A 31 -0.88 -4.19 2.38
CA ILE A 31 -1.72 -3.06 1.98
C ILE A 31 -1.50 -1.86 2.91
N ALA A 32 -1.42 -2.07 4.23
CA ALA A 32 -1.19 -1.02 5.21
C ALA A 32 0.16 -0.32 5.01
N VAL A 33 1.23 -1.11 4.78
CA VAL A 33 2.56 -0.58 4.49
C VAL A 33 2.54 0.24 3.20
N LYS A 34 1.93 -0.28 2.13
CA LYS A 34 1.81 0.42 0.84
C LYS A 34 0.99 1.71 0.97
N PHE A 35 -0.10 1.67 1.73
CA PHE A 35 -0.96 2.83 1.96
C PHE A 35 -0.21 3.95 2.67
N ILE A 36 0.51 3.64 3.75
CA ILE A 36 1.33 4.62 4.47
C ILE A 36 2.45 5.15 3.58
N ALA A 37 3.13 4.29 2.81
CA ALA A 37 4.22 4.70 1.92
C ALA A 37 3.76 5.70 0.85
N LEU A 38 2.54 5.56 0.33
CA LEU A 38 1.99 6.48 -0.69
C LEU A 38 1.36 7.75 -0.09
N GLY A 39 0.80 7.67 1.12
CA GLY A 39 0.06 8.77 1.74
C GLY A 39 0.87 9.65 2.69
N ALA A 40 1.99 9.16 3.22
CA ALA A 40 2.72 9.85 4.28
C ALA A 40 3.21 11.24 3.87
N ASP A 41 3.63 11.42 2.62
CA ASP A 41 4.09 12.72 2.10
C ASP A 41 2.94 13.67 1.74
N VAL A 42 1.68 13.20 1.78
CA VAL A 42 0.48 13.98 1.44
C VAL A 42 -0.24 14.45 2.70
N ILE A 43 -0.52 13.54 3.62
CA ILE A 43 -1.32 13.81 4.84
C ILE A 43 -0.55 13.49 6.14
N GLY A 44 0.69 13.03 6.04
CA GLY A 44 1.47 12.63 7.21
C GLY A 44 1.18 11.20 7.67
N LYS A 45 2.23 10.53 8.14
CA LYS A 45 2.21 9.11 8.56
C LYS A 45 1.15 8.81 9.63
N GLU A 46 0.99 9.68 10.63
CA GLU A 46 0.02 9.46 11.71
C GLU A 46 -1.43 9.63 11.23
N GLN A 47 -1.69 10.53 10.29
CA GLN A 47 -3.01 10.67 9.67
C GLN A 47 -3.32 9.44 8.80
N CYS A 48 -2.36 8.94 8.01
CA CYS A 48 -2.52 7.68 7.28
C CYS A 48 -2.91 6.52 8.21
N LYS A 49 -2.25 6.37 9.37
CA LYS A 49 -2.61 5.31 10.34
C LYS A 49 -4.02 5.48 10.89
N LYS A 50 -4.45 6.71 11.19
CA LYS A 50 -5.83 6.98 11.63
C LYS A 50 -6.83 6.66 10.54
N LEU A 51 -6.55 7.08 9.30
CA LEU A 51 -7.39 6.82 8.14
C LEU A 51 -7.51 5.33 7.82
N GLN A 52 -6.40 4.58 7.83
CA GLN A 52 -6.40 3.13 7.67
C GLN A 52 -7.31 2.46 8.71
N ARG A 53 -7.16 2.80 10.00
CA ARG A 53 -8.02 2.24 11.05
C ARG A 53 -9.48 2.58 10.82
N PHE A 54 -9.79 3.80 10.40
CA PHE A 54 -11.16 4.20 10.11
C PHE A 54 -11.74 3.35 8.97
N ILE A 55 -11.04 3.25 7.83
CA ILE A 55 -11.45 2.46 6.66
C ILE A 55 -11.73 1.00 7.04
N MET A 56 -10.83 0.37 7.81
CA MET A 56 -10.99 -1.02 8.25
C MET A 56 -12.12 -1.23 9.27
N SER A 57 -12.65 -0.16 9.88
CA SER A 57 -13.76 -0.21 10.83
C SER A 57 -15.08 0.37 10.29
N MET A 58 -15.07 0.78 9.01
CA MET A 58 -16.10 1.62 8.40
C MET A 58 -17.49 0.97 8.37
N GLU A 59 -17.58 -0.35 8.29
CA GLU A 59 -18.85 -1.11 8.35
C GLU A 59 -19.64 -0.84 9.64
N THR A 60 -18.95 -0.48 10.72
CA THR A 60 -19.56 -0.20 12.04
C THR A 60 -19.59 1.29 12.38
N ALA A 61 -19.11 2.15 11.48
CA ALA A 61 -19.03 3.59 11.73
C ALA A 61 -20.42 4.23 11.72
N LYS A 62 -20.75 5.00 12.76
CA LYS A 62 -22.03 5.73 12.85
C LYS A 62 -22.10 6.95 11.93
N LYS A 63 -20.94 7.49 11.54
CA LYS A 63 -20.77 8.72 10.77
C LYS A 63 -19.55 8.62 9.88
N LEU A 64 -19.59 9.31 8.75
CA LEU A 64 -18.49 9.36 7.78
C LEU A 64 -17.68 10.66 7.82
N ASP A 65 -18.07 11.65 8.62
CA ASP A 65 -17.29 12.89 8.81
C ASP A 65 -15.79 12.62 9.06
N PRO A 66 -15.40 11.63 9.91
CA PRO A 66 -13.98 11.34 10.12
C PRO A 66 -13.24 10.87 8.87
N LEU A 67 -13.91 10.23 7.89
CA LEU A 67 -13.28 9.84 6.62
C LEU A 67 -12.81 11.08 5.84
N PHE A 68 -13.68 12.08 5.76
CA PHE A 68 -13.42 13.31 5.00
C PHE A 68 -12.37 14.17 5.71
N GLU A 69 -12.45 14.28 7.04
CA GLU A 69 -11.43 14.99 7.84
C GLU A 69 -10.05 14.34 7.75
N LEU A 70 -9.99 12.99 7.66
CA LEU A 70 -8.73 12.26 7.60
C LEU A 70 -8.10 12.21 6.20
N THR A 71 -8.85 12.54 5.15
CA THR A 71 -8.36 12.53 3.75
C THR A 71 -7.85 13.88 3.26
N THR A 72 -8.01 14.94 4.06
CA THR A 72 -7.54 16.29 3.72
C THR A 72 -6.17 16.58 4.32
N ALA A 73 -5.27 17.11 3.49
CA ALA A 73 -4.02 17.69 3.95
C ALA A 73 -4.30 18.99 4.69
N HIS A 74 -3.72 19.14 5.88
CA HIS A 74 -3.74 20.39 6.61
C HIS A 74 -2.43 21.12 6.27
N GLY A 75 -2.55 22.28 5.63
CA GLY A 75 -1.41 23.13 5.25
C GLY A 75 -0.74 23.79 6.44
#